data_AF-A0A1N7IMS9-F1
#
_entry.id   AF-A0A1N7IMS9-F1
#
_cell.length_a   1.000
_cell.length_b   1.000
_cell.length_c   1.000
_cell.angle_alpha   90.00
_cell.angle_beta   90.00
_cell.angle_gamma   90.00
#
_symmetry.space_group_name_H-M   'P 1'
#
loop_
_entity.id
_entity.type
_entity.pdbx_description
1 polymer ?
#
loop_
_entity_poly.entity_id
_entity_poly.type
_entity_poly.pdbx_seq_one_letter_code
_entity_poly.pdbx_strand_id
1 'polypeptide(L)'
;MLKKVLFFVAIAFVTVLVLPSKEADAATEEKLHSVSKQYIGVPYVFGGTTPSGFDCSGFTQYVFGKMGISIPRDTLGQFSTGKSVSRSNLQEGDLVFFKNTYRRGISHVGIYAGNNQFYNATSSRGVQLVSLSNPYWGPKYAGAKRVSSFSGESDVAASKAPLSDLFPDLSKEHDAFYAIEIMTQRDIVSGHTDGTFRPEEGITRGQVAAILNRHFDFNNVGEGFSDIGQTRFQEDIKAIQAAGVVGGFKDGTFRPQENLTKSQMALIVQRAFDLKGYPLEESHDIYENIKPGYEFYDAVVLMNAIDRSPVFDRNEYKVGEEATRAEFTTAVYNGMEAN
;
A
#
# COMPACT_ATOMS: atom_id res chain seq x y z
N MET A 1 -3.23 -81.18 -36.68
CA MET A 1 -3.09 -81.05 -35.22
C MET A 1 -2.69 -79.62 -34.88
N LEU A 2 -3.53 -78.96 -34.08
CA LEU A 2 -3.56 -77.52 -33.80
C LEU A 2 -2.46 -77.15 -32.78
N LYS A 3 -1.50 -76.27 -33.12
CA LYS A 3 -0.63 -75.62 -32.10
C LYS A 3 -1.28 -74.28 -31.72
N LYS A 4 -1.87 -74.25 -30.52
CA LYS A 4 -2.46 -73.04 -29.91
C LYS A 4 -1.34 -72.13 -29.42
N VAL A 5 -1.30 -70.90 -29.93
CA VAL A 5 -0.56 -69.78 -29.34
C VAL A 5 -1.50 -69.12 -28.34
N LEU A 6 -1.14 -69.10 -27.06
CA LEU A 6 -1.87 -68.40 -26.00
C LEU A 6 -1.19 -67.05 -25.79
N PHE A 7 -1.87 -65.95 -26.15
CA PHE A 7 -1.45 -64.59 -25.85
C PHE A 7 -2.28 -64.10 -24.65
N PHE A 8 -1.66 -63.96 -23.48
CA PHE A 8 -2.28 -63.33 -22.31
C PHE A 8 -2.24 -61.81 -22.49
N VAL A 9 -3.40 -61.18 -22.75
CA VAL A 9 -3.56 -59.73 -22.63
C VAL A 9 -4.04 -59.44 -21.21
N ALA A 10 -3.13 -58.98 -20.34
CA ALA A 10 -3.49 -58.45 -19.04
C ALA A 10 -4.03 -57.02 -19.22
N ILE A 11 -5.35 -56.85 -19.16
CA ILE A 11 -5.98 -55.52 -19.09
C ILE A 11 -5.85 -55.06 -17.64
N ALA A 12 -4.86 -54.20 -17.37
CA ALA A 12 -4.76 -53.50 -16.09
C ALA A 12 -5.87 -52.44 -16.02
N PHE A 13 -6.91 -52.72 -15.22
CA PHE A 13 -7.95 -51.75 -14.87
C PHE A 13 -7.34 -50.75 -13.88
N VAL A 14 -6.83 -49.62 -14.38
CA VAL A 14 -6.42 -48.49 -13.54
C VAL A 14 -7.70 -47.76 -13.13
N THR A 15 -8.23 -48.10 -11.96
CA THR A 15 -9.28 -47.31 -11.31
C THR A 15 -8.66 -46.01 -10.80
N VAL A 16 -8.81 -44.93 -11.56
CA VAL A 16 -8.54 -43.57 -11.07
C VAL A 16 -9.61 -43.27 -10.02
N LEU A 17 -9.24 -43.25 -8.75
CA LEU A 17 -10.08 -42.75 -7.66
C LEU A 17 -10.22 -41.23 -7.86
N VAL A 18 -11.30 -40.80 -8.51
CA VAL A 18 -11.69 -39.38 -8.53
C VAL A 18 -12.37 -39.09 -7.20
N LEU A 19 -11.61 -38.57 -6.23
CA LEU A 19 -12.21 -38.00 -5.02
C LEU A 19 -12.98 -36.73 -5.42
N PRO A 20 -14.21 -36.52 -4.91
CA PRO A 20 -14.99 -35.33 -5.21
C PRO A 20 -14.34 -34.10 -4.56
N SER A 21 -13.99 -33.09 -5.36
CA SER A 21 -13.36 -31.82 -4.94
C SER A 21 -14.17 -31.01 -3.92
N LYS A 22 -15.48 -31.28 -3.79
CA LYS A 22 -16.39 -30.54 -2.91
C LYS A 22 -16.07 -30.63 -1.42
N GLU A 23 -15.46 -31.73 -0.96
CA GLU A 23 -15.10 -31.86 0.46
C GLU A 23 -13.93 -30.94 0.85
N ALA A 24 -12.98 -30.73 -0.07
CA ALA A 24 -11.82 -29.87 0.15
C ALA A 24 -12.21 -28.38 0.17
N ASP A 25 -13.13 -27.97 -0.71
CA ASP A 25 -13.66 -26.60 -0.75
C ASP A 25 -14.46 -26.28 0.52
N ALA A 26 -15.36 -27.17 0.96
CA ALA A 26 -16.16 -26.95 2.18
C ALA A 26 -15.30 -26.91 3.46
N ALA A 27 -14.29 -27.78 3.58
CA ALA A 27 -13.35 -27.76 4.72
C ALA A 27 -12.53 -26.46 4.76
N THR A 28 -12.29 -25.87 3.59
CA THR A 28 -11.59 -24.62 3.43
C THR A 28 -12.47 -23.43 3.81
N GLU A 29 -13.73 -23.39 3.35
CA GLU A 29 -14.71 -22.37 3.73
C GLU A 29 -14.97 -22.37 5.25
N GLU A 30 -15.13 -23.56 5.85
CA GLU A 30 -15.27 -23.72 7.30
C GLU A 30 -14.03 -23.22 8.04
N LYS A 31 -12.83 -23.55 7.53
CA LYS A 31 -11.57 -23.05 8.09
C LYS A 31 -11.47 -21.53 7.97
N LEU A 32 -11.90 -20.92 6.86
CA LEU A 32 -11.89 -19.47 6.67
C LEU A 32 -12.75 -18.78 7.73
N HIS A 33 -13.96 -19.30 7.91
CA HIS A 33 -14.92 -18.80 8.89
C HIS A 33 -14.40 -18.95 10.30
N SER A 34 -13.87 -20.12 10.64
CA SER A 34 -13.27 -20.42 11.94
C SER A 34 -12.12 -19.46 12.27
N VAL A 35 -11.17 -19.30 11.34
CA VAL A 35 -10.02 -18.41 11.50
C VAL A 35 -10.48 -16.95 11.60
N SER A 36 -11.36 -16.50 10.69
CA SER A 36 -11.85 -15.11 10.71
C SER A 36 -12.59 -14.76 11.99
N LYS A 37 -13.43 -15.69 12.48
CA LYS A 37 -14.23 -15.50 13.70
C LYS A 37 -13.36 -15.44 14.96
N GLN A 38 -12.23 -16.16 14.99
CA GLN A 38 -11.29 -16.13 16.12
C GLN A 38 -10.79 -14.72 16.44
N TYR A 39 -10.71 -13.85 15.43
CA TYR A 39 -10.14 -12.52 15.58
C TYR A 39 -11.18 -11.43 15.81
N ILE A 40 -12.48 -11.73 15.88
CA ILE A 40 -13.51 -10.73 16.22
C ILE A 40 -13.13 -10.01 17.53
N GLY A 41 -13.15 -8.68 17.49
CA GLY A 41 -12.79 -7.82 18.63
C GLY A 41 -11.31 -7.43 18.70
N VAL A 42 -10.42 -8.03 17.91
CA VAL A 42 -9.01 -7.56 17.82
C VAL A 42 -9.02 -6.09 17.37
N PRO A 43 -8.33 -5.19 18.09
CA PRO A 43 -8.39 -3.75 17.81
C PRO A 43 -7.84 -3.42 16.44
N TYR A 44 -8.30 -2.30 15.90
CA TYR A 44 -7.74 -1.77 14.68
C TYR A 44 -6.43 -1.04 14.98
N VAL A 45 -5.38 -1.42 14.26
CA VAL A 45 -4.10 -0.70 14.27
C VAL A 45 -3.75 -0.43 12.82
N PHE A 46 -3.59 0.83 12.45
CA PHE A 46 -3.20 1.21 11.10
C PHE A 46 -1.86 0.55 10.76
N GLY A 47 -1.75 -0.13 9.61
CA GLY A 47 -0.54 -0.90 9.29
C GLY A 47 -0.43 -2.26 10.02
N GLY A 48 -1.36 -2.59 10.92
CA GLY A 48 -1.33 -3.82 11.72
C GLY A 48 -1.61 -5.10 10.92
N THR A 49 -0.83 -6.15 11.19
CA THR A 49 -0.88 -7.46 10.49
C THR A 49 -0.93 -8.66 11.44
N THR A 50 -1.13 -8.44 12.74
CA THR A 50 -1.04 -9.50 13.76
C THR A 50 -2.22 -9.45 14.73
N PRO A 51 -2.44 -10.50 15.53
CA PRO A 51 -3.52 -10.50 16.52
C PRO A 51 -3.42 -9.45 17.64
N SER A 52 -2.31 -8.69 17.74
CA SER A 52 -2.23 -7.53 18.63
C SER A 52 -2.93 -6.29 18.04
N GLY A 53 -3.22 -6.30 16.74
CA GLY A 53 -3.94 -5.25 16.05
C GLY A 53 -3.87 -5.41 14.53
N PHE A 54 -5.00 -5.23 13.85
CA PHE A 54 -5.09 -5.36 12.39
C PHE A 54 -5.58 -4.06 11.74
N ASP A 55 -5.09 -3.74 10.55
CA ASP A 55 -5.89 -2.94 9.61
C ASP A 55 -6.70 -3.84 8.67
N CYS A 56 -7.50 -3.23 7.79
CA CYS A 56 -8.43 -3.99 6.95
C CYS A 56 -7.73 -4.99 6.02
N SER A 57 -6.67 -4.59 5.34
CA SER A 57 -5.93 -5.45 4.41
C SER A 57 -4.91 -6.36 5.11
N GLY A 58 -4.44 -5.98 6.30
CA GLY A 58 -3.60 -6.82 7.16
C GLY A 58 -4.40 -7.96 7.79
N PHE A 59 -5.67 -7.71 8.18
CA PHE A 59 -6.58 -8.75 8.62
C PHE A 59 -6.84 -9.78 7.51
N THR A 60 -7.20 -9.32 6.31
CA THR A 60 -7.44 -10.24 5.19
C THR A 60 -6.17 -11.02 4.83
N GLN A 61 -5.02 -10.35 4.76
CA GLN A 61 -3.73 -11.01 4.50
C GLN A 61 -3.43 -12.08 5.54
N TYR A 62 -3.65 -11.79 6.82
CA TYR A 62 -3.40 -12.73 7.89
C TYR A 62 -4.27 -13.99 7.79
N VAL A 63 -5.58 -13.82 7.56
CA VAL A 63 -6.53 -14.94 7.42
C VAL A 63 -6.14 -15.81 6.24
N PHE A 64 -5.87 -15.22 5.07
CA PHE A 64 -5.45 -15.96 3.88
C PHE A 64 -4.06 -16.61 4.06
N GLY A 65 -3.16 -15.98 4.81
CA GLY A 65 -1.85 -16.57 5.16
C GLY A 65 -1.97 -17.82 6.03
N LYS A 66 -2.89 -17.86 7.02
CA LYS A 66 -3.21 -19.07 7.82
C LYS A 66 -3.82 -20.22 7.01
N MET A 67 -4.17 -19.86 5.80
CA MET A 67 -4.85 -20.64 4.80
C MET A 67 -3.91 -21.08 3.67
N GLY A 68 -2.65 -20.65 3.71
CA GLY A 68 -1.63 -20.98 2.71
C GLY A 68 -1.69 -20.11 1.45
N ILE A 69 -2.51 -19.07 1.43
CA ILE A 69 -2.66 -18.16 0.29
C ILE A 69 -1.96 -16.84 0.60
N SER A 70 -0.99 -16.48 -0.23
CA SER A 70 -0.34 -15.17 -0.16
C SER A 70 -1.17 -14.16 -0.94
N ILE A 71 -1.49 -13.03 -0.32
CA ILE A 71 -2.11 -11.89 -0.97
C ILE A 71 -1.31 -10.61 -0.65
N PRO A 72 -1.38 -9.58 -1.52
CA PRO A 72 -0.74 -8.31 -1.25
C PRO A 72 -1.22 -7.71 0.07
N ARG A 73 -0.36 -6.91 0.70
CA ARG A 73 -0.64 -6.31 2.00
C ARG A 73 -1.64 -5.18 1.95
N ASP A 74 -1.63 -4.41 0.88
CA ASP A 74 -2.43 -3.19 0.77
C ASP A 74 -3.74 -3.45 0.04
N THR A 75 -4.75 -2.66 0.38
CA THR A 75 -6.10 -2.78 -0.17
C THR A 75 -6.11 -2.68 -1.70
N LEU A 76 -5.27 -1.82 -2.31
CA LEU A 76 -5.23 -1.66 -3.76
C LEU A 76 -4.56 -2.86 -4.44
N GLY A 77 -3.46 -3.36 -3.90
CA GLY A 77 -2.82 -4.60 -4.36
C GLY A 77 -3.76 -5.80 -4.27
N GLN A 78 -4.52 -5.92 -3.17
CA GLN A 78 -5.56 -6.94 -3.06
C GLN A 78 -6.68 -6.74 -4.10
N PHE A 79 -7.05 -5.48 -4.38
CA PHE A 79 -8.05 -5.16 -5.39
C PHE A 79 -7.58 -5.38 -6.82
N SER A 80 -6.28 -5.38 -7.10
CA SER A 80 -5.74 -5.72 -8.42
C SER A 80 -5.48 -7.23 -8.60
N THR A 81 -5.52 -8.00 -7.50
CA THR A 81 -5.22 -9.43 -7.50
C THR A 81 -6.48 -10.29 -7.65
N GLY A 82 -6.36 -11.38 -8.42
CA GLY A 82 -7.42 -12.37 -8.57
C GLY A 82 -8.53 -12.00 -9.56
N LYS A 83 -9.50 -12.92 -9.70
CA LYS A 83 -10.60 -12.81 -10.66
C LYS A 83 -11.67 -11.87 -10.12
N SER A 84 -12.13 -10.92 -10.93
CA SER A 84 -13.29 -10.08 -10.59
C SER A 84 -14.55 -10.93 -10.43
N VAL A 85 -15.28 -10.72 -9.34
CA VAL A 85 -16.53 -11.42 -9.02
C VAL A 85 -17.68 -10.42 -8.97
N SER A 86 -18.79 -10.73 -9.65
CA SER A 86 -20.01 -9.96 -9.53
C SER A 86 -20.70 -10.23 -8.19
N ARG A 87 -21.43 -9.24 -7.66
CA ARG A 87 -22.11 -9.38 -6.36
C ARG A 87 -23.04 -10.59 -6.26
N SER A 88 -23.69 -10.97 -7.36
CA SER A 88 -24.56 -12.15 -7.44
C SER A 88 -23.82 -13.49 -7.38
N ASN A 89 -22.51 -13.49 -7.63
CA ASN A 89 -21.67 -14.68 -7.69
C ASN A 89 -20.69 -14.75 -6.51
N LEU A 90 -20.90 -13.94 -5.48
CA LEU A 90 -20.09 -13.94 -4.26
C LEU A 90 -20.12 -15.32 -3.60
N GLN A 91 -18.93 -15.81 -3.25
CA GLN A 91 -18.68 -17.04 -2.52
C GLN A 91 -17.89 -16.70 -1.26
N GLU A 92 -18.08 -17.50 -0.22
CA GLU A 92 -17.31 -17.37 1.02
C GLU A 92 -15.81 -17.33 0.71
N GLY A 93 -15.10 -16.41 1.34
CA GLY A 93 -13.71 -16.15 1.04
C GLY A 93 -13.43 -15.21 -0.13
N ASP A 94 -14.42 -14.72 -0.87
CA ASP A 94 -14.16 -13.61 -1.79
C ASP A 94 -13.75 -12.36 -1.01
N LEU A 95 -12.71 -11.67 -1.47
CA LEU A 95 -12.38 -10.34 -0.96
C LEU A 95 -13.42 -9.34 -1.48
N VAL A 96 -14.08 -8.62 -0.58
CA VAL A 96 -15.05 -7.57 -0.91
C VAL A 96 -14.44 -6.21 -0.63
N PHE A 97 -14.61 -5.29 -1.58
CA PHE A 97 -13.97 -3.98 -1.53
C PHE A 97 -14.98 -2.86 -1.46
N PHE A 98 -14.60 -1.81 -0.75
CA PHE A 98 -15.42 -0.63 -0.55
C PHE A 98 -14.64 0.63 -0.89
N LYS A 99 -15.37 1.65 -1.33
CA LYS A 99 -14.85 2.95 -1.70
C LYS A 99 -15.37 4.05 -0.79
N ASN A 100 -14.67 5.18 -0.73
CA ASN A 100 -15.11 6.37 0.00
C ASN A 100 -15.39 6.09 1.49
N THR A 101 -14.58 5.24 2.14
CA THR A 101 -14.67 4.96 3.59
C THR A 101 -13.88 6.00 4.38
N TYR A 102 -12.55 5.91 4.35
CA TYR A 102 -11.63 6.89 4.93
C TYR A 102 -10.91 7.74 3.86
N ARG A 103 -11.00 7.35 2.58
CA ARG A 103 -10.51 8.13 1.44
C ARG A 103 -11.34 7.89 0.19
N ARG A 104 -11.26 8.81 -0.78
CA ARG A 104 -11.88 8.66 -2.09
C ARG A 104 -11.35 7.41 -2.81
N GLY A 105 -12.21 6.73 -3.58
CA GLY A 105 -11.82 5.51 -4.27
C GLY A 105 -11.69 4.31 -3.34
N ILE A 106 -11.09 3.21 -3.82
CA ILE A 106 -10.97 1.96 -3.06
C ILE A 106 -10.16 2.20 -1.78
N SER A 107 -10.81 1.95 -0.66
CA SER A 107 -10.33 2.35 0.66
C SER A 107 -10.67 1.33 1.74
N HIS A 108 -11.25 0.19 1.41
CA HIS A 108 -11.43 -0.86 2.39
C HIS A 108 -11.54 -2.21 1.71
N VAL A 109 -11.12 -3.25 2.43
CA VAL A 109 -11.29 -4.63 2.05
C VAL A 109 -11.81 -5.43 3.25
N GLY A 110 -12.60 -6.46 2.96
CA GLY A 110 -13.00 -7.47 3.91
C GLY A 110 -13.14 -8.83 3.22
N ILE A 111 -13.47 -9.85 4.00
CA ILE A 111 -13.63 -11.22 3.52
C ILE A 111 -15.12 -11.57 3.55
N TYR A 112 -15.71 -11.92 2.40
CA TYR A 112 -17.09 -12.33 2.34
C TYR A 112 -17.32 -13.60 3.15
N ALA A 113 -18.35 -13.56 3.99
CA ALA A 113 -18.65 -14.53 5.02
C ALA A 113 -19.98 -15.27 4.72
N GLY A 114 -20.41 -15.25 3.46
CA GLY A 114 -21.71 -15.80 3.08
C GLY A 114 -22.86 -14.95 3.60
N ASN A 115 -24.09 -15.35 3.30
CA ASN A 115 -25.31 -14.76 3.87
C ASN A 115 -25.39 -13.22 3.83
N ASN A 116 -24.83 -12.59 2.79
CA ASN A 116 -24.75 -11.14 2.66
C ASN A 116 -23.99 -10.45 3.83
N GLN A 117 -23.01 -11.15 4.41
CA GLN A 117 -22.13 -10.68 5.48
C GLN A 117 -20.66 -10.75 5.07
N PHE A 118 -19.81 -9.98 5.75
CA PHE A 118 -18.37 -9.99 5.54
C PHE A 118 -17.61 -9.63 6.82
N TYR A 119 -16.43 -10.22 7.00
CA TYR A 119 -15.49 -9.86 8.05
C TYR A 119 -14.64 -8.68 7.61
N ASN A 120 -14.41 -7.72 8.50
CA ASN A 120 -13.49 -6.60 8.27
C ASN A 120 -12.79 -6.17 9.56
N ALA A 121 -11.74 -5.37 9.48
CA ALA A 121 -11.18 -4.62 10.61
C ALA A 121 -11.40 -3.12 10.42
N THR A 122 -11.98 -2.44 11.42
CA THR A 122 -12.33 -1.01 11.34
C THR A 122 -11.84 -0.24 12.55
N SER A 123 -11.39 1.01 12.37
CA SER A 123 -10.92 1.90 13.45
C SER A 123 -11.85 1.96 14.67
N SER A 124 -13.16 2.01 14.42
CA SER A 124 -14.17 2.15 15.49
C SER A 124 -14.48 0.87 16.30
N ARG A 125 -14.27 -0.33 15.74
CA ARG A 125 -14.78 -1.58 16.33
C ARG A 125 -13.83 -2.77 16.23
N GLY A 126 -12.61 -2.56 15.71
CA GLY A 126 -11.70 -3.65 15.42
C GLY A 126 -12.26 -4.62 14.38
N VAL A 127 -11.88 -5.89 14.49
CA VAL A 127 -12.40 -6.96 13.64
C VAL A 127 -13.86 -7.26 14.00
N GLN A 128 -14.73 -7.28 13.00
CA GLN A 128 -16.16 -7.54 13.18
C GLN A 128 -16.78 -8.18 11.92
N LEU A 129 -17.95 -8.77 12.10
CA LEU A 129 -18.81 -9.29 11.03
C LEU A 129 -19.94 -8.28 10.77
N VAL A 130 -20.09 -7.81 9.53
CA VAL A 130 -21.08 -6.80 9.14
C VAL A 130 -21.84 -7.23 7.90
N SER A 131 -23.09 -6.76 7.74
CA SER A 131 -23.85 -7.00 6.51
C SER A 131 -23.40 -6.10 5.36
N LEU A 132 -23.34 -6.64 4.14
CA LEU A 132 -23.17 -5.87 2.91
C LEU A 132 -24.38 -4.96 2.59
N SER A 133 -25.51 -5.12 3.29
CA SER A 133 -26.65 -4.20 3.23
C SER A 133 -26.67 -3.19 4.37
N ASN A 134 -25.63 -3.15 5.21
CA ASN A 134 -25.50 -2.14 6.26
C ASN A 134 -25.55 -0.73 5.63
N PRO A 135 -26.27 0.25 6.23
CA PRO A 135 -26.45 1.58 5.64
C PRO A 135 -25.14 2.34 5.35
N TYR A 136 -24.06 2.06 6.09
CA TYR A 136 -22.74 2.63 5.84
C TYR A 136 -22.00 1.90 4.71
N TRP A 137 -22.03 0.56 4.69
CA TRP A 137 -21.24 -0.28 3.78
C TRP A 137 -21.89 -0.51 2.41
N GLY A 138 -23.21 -0.70 2.37
CA GLY A 138 -23.95 -1.00 1.14
C GLY A 138 -23.72 0.03 0.03
N PRO A 139 -23.89 1.34 0.29
CA PRO A 139 -23.62 2.39 -0.70
C PRO A 139 -22.15 2.49 -1.12
N LYS A 140 -21.23 1.96 -0.31
CA LYS A 140 -19.78 2.02 -0.53
C LYS A 140 -19.23 0.78 -1.24
N TYR A 141 -20.02 -0.26 -1.46
CA TYR A 141 -19.57 -1.46 -2.14
C TYR A 141 -19.03 -1.13 -3.54
N ALA A 142 -17.80 -1.56 -3.82
CA ALA A 142 -17.08 -1.21 -5.04
C ALA A 142 -16.80 -2.41 -5.94
N GLY A 143 -16.71 -3.61 -5.38
CA GLY A 143 -16.52 -4.85 -6.14
C GLY A 143 -15.99 -5.99 -5.28
N ALA A 144 -15.67 -7.11 -5.92
CA ALA A 144 -15.08 -8.26 -5.24
C ALA A 144 -14.04 -8.97 -6.11
N LYS A 145 -13.07 -9.60 -5.44
CA LYS A 145 -12.01 -10.42 -6.04
C LYS A 145 -11.99 -11.81 -5.43
N ARG A 146 -11.88 -12.82 -6.29
CA ARG A 146 -11.59 -14.19 -5.90
C ARG A 146 -10.12 -14.49 -6.14
N VAL A 147 -9.41 -14.83 -5.07
CA VAL A 147 -8.03 -15.29 -5.15
C VAL A 147 -8.07 -16.81 -5.29
N SER A 148 -7.52 -17.36 -6.38
CA SER A 148 -7.73 -18.76 -6.76
C SER A 148 -7.01 -19.78 -5.86
N SER A 149 -7.86 -20.66 -5.30
CA SER A 149 -7.71 -22.04 -4.81
C SER A 149 -6.67 -22.44 -3.75
N PHE A 150 -7.20 -23.17 -2.77
CA PHE A 150 -6.56 -23.82 -1.63
C PHE A 150 -5.98 -25.21 -1.94
N SER A 151 -5.98 -25.60 -3.20
CA SER A 151 -5.26 -26.74 -3.73
C SER A 151 -4.01 -26.20 -4.42
N GLY A 152 -2.84 -26.56 -3.89
CA GLY A 152 -1.56 -26.05 -4.35
C GLY A 152 -1.34 -26.27 -5.84
N GLU A 153 -1.45 -25.20 -6.61
CA GLU A 153 -0.65 -24.97 -7.81
C GLU A 153 -0.63 -23.45 -8.08
N SER A 154 0.59 -22.99 -8.30
CA SER A 154 1.08 -21.63 -8.43
C SER A 154 0.33 -20.71 -9.40
N ASP A 155 0.06 -19.49 -8.94
CA ASP A 155 0.27 -18.24 -9.71
C ASP A 155 0.96 -17.22 -8.81
N VAL A 156 2.21 -17.53 -8.45
CA VAL A 156 3.08 -16.64 -7.68
C VAL A 156 3.71 -15.63 -8.64
N ALA A 157 3.02 -14.51 -8.85
CA ALA A 157 3.75 -13.27 -9.10
C ALA A 157 4.55 -13.00 -7.81
N ALA A 158 5.87 -13.21 -7.90
CA ALA A 158 6.81 -13.20 -6.80
C ALA A 158 6.54 -12.06 -5.81
N SER A 159 6.10 -12.46 -4.62
CA SER A 159 6.15 -11.68 -3.41
C SER A 159 7.58 -11.19 -3.21
N LYS A 160 7.76 -9.87 -3.19
CA LYS A 160 8.91 -9.25 -2.51
C LYS A 160 8.99 -9.80 -1.09
N ALA A 161 10.20 -9.77 -0.50
CA ALA A 161 10.48 -10.25 0.84
C ALA A 161 9.41 -9.81 1.86
N PRO A 162 9.20 -10.58 2.95
CA PRO A 162 8.24 -10.23 3.98
C PRO A 162 8.39 -8.77 4.39
N LEU A 163 7.25 -8.12 4.59
CA LEU A 163 7.06 -6.73 5.05
C LEU A 163 7.60 -6.49 6.48
N SER A 164 8.80 -6.95 6.76
CA SER A 164 9.51 -6.64 7.98
C SER A 164 11.00 -6.88 7.87
N ASP A 165 11.43 -7.49 6.77
CA ASP A 165 12.81 -7.95 6.60
C ASP A 165 13.48 -7.18 5.44
N LEU A 166 12.84 -6.10 4.96
CA LEU A 166 13.35 -5.28 3.86
C LEU A 166 14.60 -4.48 4.27
N PHE A 167 14.59 -3.91 5.48
CA PHE A 167 15.67 -3.05 5.97
C PHE A 167 15.97 -3.37 7.44
N PRO A 168 17.24 -3.68 7.80
CA PRO A 168 17.61 -4.07 9.16
C PRO A 168 17.56 -2.91 10.17
N ASP A 169 17.57 -1.67 9.69
CA ASP A 169 17.54 -0.44 10.48
C ASP A 169 16.16 0.22 10.54
N LEU A 170 15.11 -0.47 10.09
CA LEU A 170 13.74 0.03 10.10
C LEU A 170 12.87 -0.82 11.06
N SER A 171 12.60 -0.29 12.25
CA SER A 171 11.71 -0.94 13.23
C SER A 171 10.25 -0.90 12.78
N LYS A 172 9.47 -1.94 13.11
CA LYS A 172 8.03 -2.04 12.76
C LYS A 172 7.17 -1.01 13.49
N GLU A 173 7.69 -0.50 14.60
CA GLU A 173 7.09 0.53 15.43
C GLU A 173 7.40 1.94 14.92
N HIS A 174 8.29 2.07 13.93
CA HIS A 174 8.62 3.36 13.32
C HIS A 174 7.39 3.93 12.59
N ASP A 175 7.05 5.20 12.80
CA ASP A 175 5.86 5.84 12.24
C ASP A 175 5.78 5.74 10.71
N ALA A 176 6.91 5.94 10.03
CA ALA A 176 7.05 5.80 8.59
C ALA A 176 7.18 4.35 8.06
N PHE A 177 7.20 3.33 8.93
CA PHE A 177 7.46 1.93 8.56
C PHE A 177 6.61 1.52 7.36
N TYR A 178 5.30 1.68 7.49
CA TYR A 178 4.34 1.28 6.47
C TYR A 178 4.55 1.99 5.13
N ALA A 179 4.74 3.32 5.17
CA ALA A 179 4.95 4.10 3.96
C ALA A 179 6.22 3.66 3.23
N ILE A 180 7.32 3.48 3.98
CA ILE A 180 8.61 3.03 3.43
C ILE A 180 8.46 1.65 2.76
N GLU A 181 7.83 0.71 3.45
CA GLU A 181 7.64 -0.63 2.91
C GLU A 181 6.83 -0.65 1.61
N ILE A 182 5.69 0.05 1.58
CA ILE A 182 4.82 0.12 0.39
C ILE A 182 5.56 0.79 -0.76
N MET A 183 6.27 1.88 -0.48
CA MET A 183 7.03 2.60 -1.50
C MET A 183 8.18 1.74 -2.03
N THR A 184 8.80 0.89 -1.22
CA THR A 184 9.80 -0.10 -1.66
C THR A 184 9.18 -1.23 -2.46
N GLN A 185 8.01 -1.72 -2.07
CA GLN A 185 7.31 -2.75 -2.82
C GLN A 185 6.83 -2.26 -4.19
N ARG A 186 6.51 -0.98 -4.32
CA ARG A 186 6.19 -0.31 -5.59
C ARG A 186 7.43 0.09 -6.41
N ASP A 187 8.62 -0.28 -5.95
CA ASP A 187 9.91 0.11 -6.51
C ASP A 187 10.19 1.61 -6.50
N ILE A 188 9.36 2.44 -5.85
CA ILE A 188 9.49 3.90 -5.84
C ILE A 188 10.67 4.36 -4.97
N VAL A 189 10.95 3.67 -3.87
CA VAL A 189 12.13 3.92 -3.01
C VAL A 189 12.92 2.64 -2.78
N SER A 190 14.24 2.73 -2.74
CA SER A 190 15.13 1.61 -2.41
C SER A 190 15.99 1.94 -1.20
N GLY A 191 16.56 0.93 -0.56
CA GLY A 191 17.61 1.10 0.43
C GLY A 191 18.97 1.42 -0.20
N HIS A 192 19.96 1.52 0.67
CA HIS A 192 21.37 1.69 0.34
C HIS A 192 22.01 0.33 0.01
N THR A 193 23.21 0.35 -0.56
CA THR A 193 23.93 -0.86 -0.99
C THR A 193 24.34 -1.77 0.17
N ASP A 194 24.36 -1.25 1.39
CA ASP A 194 24.59 -2.01 2.63
C ASP A 194 23.31 -2.66 3.18
N GLY A 195 22.19 -2.54 2.47
CA GLY A 195 20.88 -3.08 2.85
C GLY A 195 20.09 -2.21 3.80
N THR A 196 20.61 -1.06 4.25
CA THR A 196 19.89 -0.15 5.17
C THR A 196 18.93 0.80 4.45
N PHE A 197 17.89 1.28 5.13
CA PHE A 197 17.01 2.34 4.62
C PHE A 197 17.49 3.74 4.99
N ARG A 198 18.02 3.91 6.20
CA ARG A 198 18.44 5.16 6.84
C ARG A 198 17.30 6.16 7.00
N PRO A 199 16.26 5.81 7.80
CA PRO A 199 15.03 6.60 7.88
C PRO A 199 15.27 8.03 8.38
N GLU A 200 16.21 8.21 9.30
CA GLU A 200 16.53 9.50 9.92
C GLU A 200 17.58 10.33 9.16
N GLU A 201 18.18 9.79 8.10
CA GLU A 201 19.15 10.55 7.30
C GLU A 201 18.42 11.66 6.52
N GLY A 202 19.00 12.86 6.48
CA GLY A 202 18.48 13.96 5.68
C GLY A 202 18.42 13.59 4.20
N ILE A 203 17.33 13.99 3.53
CA ILE A 203 17.14 13.66 2.11
C ILE A 203 17.67 14.76 1.20
N THR A 204 18.51 14.38 0.23
CA THR A 204 19.07 15.34 -0.73
C THR A 204 18.05 15.70 -1.81
N ARG A 205 18.20 16.92 -2.36
CA ARG A 205 17.39 17.41 -3.49
C ARG A 205 17.47 16.49 -4.72
N GLY A 206 18.62 15.87 -4.96
CA GLY A 206 18.79 14.89 -6.03
C GLY A 206 18.05 13.58 -5.78
N GLN A 207 18.06 13.07 -4.55
CA GLN A 207 17.28 11.87 -4.18
C GLN A 207 15.78 12.11 -4.34
N VAL A 208 15.30 13.29 -3.92
CA VAL A 208 13.91 13.72 -4.10
C VAL A 208 13.49 13.65 -5.57
N ALA A 209 14.33 14.18 -6.47
CA ALA A 209 14.05 14.13 -7.90
C ALA A 209 13.88 12.70 -8.40
N ALA A 210 14.80 11.81 -8.02
CA ALA A 210 14.74 10.41 -8.42
C ALA A 210 13.51 9.68 -7.87
N ILE A 211 13.10 9.95 -6.62
CA ILE A 211 11.91 9.32 -6.03
C ILE A 211 10.64 9.76 -6.75
N LEU A 212 10.47 11.08 -6.96
CA LEU A 212 9.29 11.61 -7.63
C LEU A 212 9.22 11.14 -9.09
N ASN A 213 10.32 11.23 -9.83
CA ASN A 213 10.33 10.85 -11.23
C ASN A 213 10.08 9.34 -11.41
N ARG A 214 10.50 8.49 -10.48
CA ARG A 214 10.18 7.06 -10.51
C ARG A 214 8.69 6.76 -10.33
N HIS A 215 7.98 7.60 -9.59
CA HIS A 215 6.53 7.45 -9.44
C HIS A 215 5.76 8.00 -10.66
N PHE A 216 6.09 9.21 -11.08
CA PHE A 216 5.32 9.94 -12.10
C PHE A 216 5.75 9.64 -13.53
N ASP A 217 6.96 9.08 -13.73
CA ASP A 217 7.55 8.79 -15.03
C ASP A 217 7.49 10.01 -15.98
N PHE A 218 8.01 11.15 -15.50
CA PHE A 218 8.03 12.36 -16.30
C PHE A 218 9.04 12.20 -17.45
N ASN A 219 8.53 12.20 -18.68
CA ASN A 219 9.32 11.95 -19.88
C ASN A 219 9.81 13.23 -20.59
N ASN A 220 9.37 14.40 -20.14
CA ASN A 220 9.79 15.69 -20.72
C ASN A 220 11.14 16.12 -20.16
N VAL A 221 12.04 16.60 -21.02
CA VAL A 221 13.38 17.03 -20.60
C VAL A 221 13.43 18.55 -20.52
N GLY A 222 13.54 19.09 -19.30
CA GLY A 222 13.79 20.51 -19.06
C GLY A 222 15.21 20.94 -19.44
N GLU A 223 15.46 22.26 -19.50
CA GLU A 223 16.79 22.81 -19.79
C GLU A 223 17.84 22.42 -18.73
N GLY A 224 17.39 22.11 -17.51
CA GLY A 224 18.24 21.78 -16.38
C GLY A 224 18.68 23.02 -15.60
N PHE A 225 19.71 22.81 -14.78
CA PHE A 225 20.34 23.84 -13.95
C PHE A 225 21.86 23.82 -14.18
N SER A 226 22.57 24.88 -13.80
CA SER A 226 24.00 25.01 -14.12
C SER A 226 24.91 23.98 -13.43
N ASP A 227 24.46 23.39 -12.32
CA ASP A 227 25.27 22.53 -11.44
C ASP A 227 24.89 21.04 -11.49
N ILE A 228 24.00 20.62 -12.40
CA ILE A 228 23.51 19.22 -12.44
C ILE A 228 24.31 18.31 -13.39
N GLY A 229 25.24 18.84 -14.18
CA GLY A 229 25.94 18.07 -15.22
C GLY A 229 26.80 16.91 -14.72
N GLN A 230 27.16 16.89 -13.42
CA GLN A 230 27.98 15.83 -12.80
C GLN A 230 27.17 14.91 -11.88
N THR A 231 25.87 15.17 -11.70
CA THR A 231 25.05 14.36 -10.78
C THR A 231 24.39 13.19 -11.52
N ARG A 232 24.32 12.04 -10.86
CA ARG A 232 23.58 10.87 -11.38
C ARG A 232 22.07 11.12 -11.51
N PHE A 233 21.56 12.17 -10.88
CA PHE A 233 20.13 12.54 -10.88
C PHE A 233 19.78 13.55 -11.98
N GLN A 234 20.69 13.82 -12.93
CA GLN A 234 20.54 14.87 -13.93
C GLN A 234 19.21 14.78 -14.68
N GLU A 235 18.87 13.60 -15.19
CA GLU A 235 17.66 13.40 -16.00
C GLU A 235 16.39 13.51 -15.15
N ASP A 236 16.40 12.95 -13.94
CA ASP A 236 15.29 13.09 -13.00
C ASP A 236 15.01 14.56 -12.66
N ILE A 237 16.08 15.35 -12.43
CA ILE A 237 15.97 16.77 -12.11
C ILE A 237 15.38 17.57 -13.27
N LYS A 238 15.86 17.33 -14.50
CA LYS A 238 15.31 17.97 -15.71
C LYS A 238 13.84 17.62 -15.88
N ALA A 239 13.46 16.39 -15.59
CA ALA A 239 12.10 15.91 -15.74
C ALA A 239 11.14 16.60 -14.77
N ILE A 240 11.48 16.63 -13.48
CA ILE A 240 10.64 17.28 -12.47
C ILE A 240 10.65 18.83 -12.59
N GLN A 241 11.69 19.42 -13.17
CA GLN A 241 11.72 20.83 -13.53
C GLN A 241 10.74 21.13 -14.67
N ALA A 242 10.77 20.34 -15.76
CA ALA A 242 9.85 20.49 -16.88
C ALA A 242 8.38 20.31 -16.46
N ALA A 243 8.12 19.45 -15.48
CA ALA A 243 6.80 19.25 -14.88
C ALA A 243 6.37 20.39 -13.93
N GLY A 244 7.23 21.38 -13.66
CA GLY A 244 6.93 22.51 -12.77
C GLY A 244 6.90 22.14 -11.27
N VAL A 245 7.35 20.94 -10.92
CA VAL A 245 7.35 20.44 -9.53
C VAL A 245 8.41 21.17 -8.71
N VAL A 246 9.59 21.37 -9.28
CA VAL A 246 10.71 22.08 -8.65
C VAL A 246 11.19 23.27 -9.46
N GLY A 247 11.70 24.26 -8.75
CA GLY A 247 12.53 25.33 -9.30
C GLY A 247 13.97 25.24 -8.81
N GLY A 248 14.79 26.16 -9.30
CA GLY A 248 16.16 26.37 -8.84
C GLY A 248 16.29 27.59 -7.94
N PHE A 249 17.51 27.82 -7.47
CA PHE A 249 17.88 29.01 -6.74
C PHE A 249 18.06 30.20 -7.71
N LYS A 250 18.08 31.42 -7.17
CA LYS A 250 18.21 32.66 -7.95
C LYS A 250 19.51 32.74 -8.76
N ASP A 251 20.52 31.99 -8.35
CA ASP A 251 21.83 31.85 -9.01
C ASP A 251 21.81 30.84 -10.18
N GLY A 252 20.66 30.24 -10.49
CA GLY A 252 20.51 29.25 -11.56
C GLY A 252 20.94 27.83 -11.18
N THR A 253 21.26 27.58 -9.90
CA THR A 253 21.65 26.26 -9.41
C THR A 253 20.45 25.44 -8.91
N PHE A 254 20.62 24.12 -8.86
CA PHE A 254 19.69 23.18 -8.22
C PHE A 254 20.20 22.68 -6.89
N ARG A 255 21.51 22.52 -6.69
CA ARG A 255 22.18 22.01 -5.48
C ARG A 255 21.76 20.57 -5.14
N PRO A 256 22.04 19.59 -6.01
CA PRO A 256 21.53 18.22 -5.88
C PRO A 256 22.02 17.46 -4.63
N GLN A 257 23.11 17.90 -4.00
CA GLN A 257 23.67 17.28 -2.80
C GLN A 257 23.23 17.95 -1.49
N GLU A 258 22.55 19.10 -1.56
CA GLU A 258 22.02 19.75 -0.36
C GLU A 258 20.74 19.04 0.11
N ASN A 259 20.57 18.97 1.43
CA ASN A 259 19.35 18.43 2.05
C ASN A 259 18.18 19.40 1.90
N LEU A 260 16.98 18.86 1.76
CA LEU A 260 15.76 19.65 1.80
C LEU A 260 15.42 20.05 3.23
N THR A 261 14.85 21.24 3.40
CA THR A 261 14.10 21.55 4.62
C THR A 261 12.70 20.97 4.57
N LYS A 262 12.07 20.76 5.73
CA LYS A 262 10.68 20.25 5.84
C LYS A 262 9.67 21.13 5.10
N SER A 263 9.86 22.45 5.07
CA SER A 263 9.01 23.35 4.27
C SER A 263 9.19 23.17 2.76
N GLN A 264 10.42 22.96 2.30
CA GLN A 264 10.67 22.72 0.89
C GLN A 264 10.08 21.36 0.47
N MET A 265 10.22 20.33 1.30
CA MET A 265 9.54 19.05 1.11
C MET A 265 8.03 19.23 0.94
N ALA A 266 7.37 19.92 1.87
CA ALA A 266 5.93 20.15 1.84
C ALA A 266 5.48 20.79 0.52
N LEU A 267 6.18 21.86 0.10
CA LEU A 267 5.89 22.55 -1.15
C LEU A 267 6.07 21.65 -2.38
N ILE A 268 7.15 20.86 -2.40
CA ILE A 268 7.45 19.95 -3.50
C ILE A 268 6.35 18.88 -3.61
N VAL A 269 5.95 18.28 -2.50
CA VAL A 269 4.89 17.26 -2.49
C VAL A 269 3.55 17.86 -2.91
N GLN A 270 3.18 19.03 -2.40
CA GLN A 270 1.96 19.73 -2.83
C GLN A 270 1.93 19.93 -4.35
N ARG A 271 3.04 20.40 -4.93
CA ARG A 271 3.14 20.64 -6.38
C ARG A 271 3.13 19.35 -7.19
N ALA A 272 3.90 18.35 -6.75
CA ALA A 272 4.02 17.08 -7.46
C ALA A 272 2.67 16.39 -7.65
N PHE A 273 1.80 16.47 -6.63
CA PHE A 273 0.48 15.84 -6.65
C PHE A 273 -0.66 16.80 -7.00
N ASP A 274 -0.36 18.02 -7.44
CA ASP A 274 -1.35 19.07 -7.76
C ASP A 274 -2.39 19.31 -6.64
N LEU A 275 -1.93 19.30 -5.39
CA LEU A 275 -2.79 19.42 -4.21
C LEU A 275 -3.03 20.88 -3.80
N LYS A 276 -2.88 21.81 -4.75
CA LYS A 276 -3.17 23.22 -4.51
C LYS A 276 -4.68 23.41 -4.37
N GLY A 277 -5.11 23.91 -3.22
CA GLY A 277 -6.54 24.09 -2.92
C GLY A 277 -7.22 22.83 -2.36
N TYR A 278 -6.45 21.81 -1.95
CA TYR A 278 -6.98 20.72 -1.14
C TYR A 278 -7.70 21.31 0.11
N PRO A 279 -8.88 20.79 0.50
CA PRO A 279 -9.65 21.37 1.60
C PRO A 279 -8.89 21.24 2.94
N LEU A 280 -8.57 22.38 3.54
CA LEU A 280 -7.79 22.49 4.79
C LEU A 280 -8.68 22.78 6.03
N GLU A 281 -10.00 22.74 5.92
CA GLU A 281 -10.90 23.29 6.95
C GLU A 281 -10.74 22.66 8.34
N GLU A 282 -10.42 21.37 8.44
CA GLU A 282 -10.15 20.67 9.71
C GLU A 282 -8.70 20.82 10.22
N SER A 283 -7.85 21.53 9.46
CA SER A 283 -6.39 21.59 9.69
C SER A 283 -5.86 22.95 10.13
N HIS A 284 -6.75 23.92 10.35
CA HIS A 284 -6.37 25.22 10.89
C HIS A 284 -5.95 25.06 12.37
N ASP A 285 -4.80 25.64 12.74
CA ASP A 285 -4.20 25.64 14.08
C ASP A 285 -3.59 24.31 14.59
N ILE A 286 -3.36 23.30 13.75
CA ILE A 286 -2.72 22.04 14.20
C ILE A 286 -1.27 22.27 14.66
N TYR A 287 -0.51 23.06 13.89
CA TYR A 287 0.88 23.36 14.22
C TYR A 287 0.95 24.65 15.03
N GLU A 288 1.29 24.53 16.31
CA GLU A 288 1.22 25.62 17.30
C GLU A 288 1.93 26.90 16.83
N ASN A 289 3.07 26.71 16.15
CA ASN A 289 4.00 27.77 15.76
C ASN A 289 3.91 28.18 14.28
N ILE A 290 2.92 27.70 13.53
CA ILE A 290 2.75 28.02 12.09
C ILE A 290 1.45 28.81 11.91
N LYS A 291 1.55 30.04 11.40
CA LYS A 291 0.42 30.99 11.31
C LYS A 291 0.06 31.33 9.86
N PRO A 292 -1.22 31.63 9.57
CA PRO A 292 -1.63 32.16 8.26
C PRO A 292 -0.77 33.35 7.87
N GLY A 293 -0.21 33.33 6.65
CA GLY A 293 0.74 34.33 6.15
C GLY A 293 2.19 33.87 6.06
N TYR A 294 2.54 32.70 6.64
CA TYR A 294 3.80 32.03 6.31
C TYR A 294 3.79 31.57 4.84
N GLU A 295 4.90 31.78 4.12
CA GLU A 295 5.00 31.51 2.67
C GLU A 295 4.60 30.08 2.28
N PHE A 296 4.90 29.10 3.13
CA PHE A 296 4.59 27.69 2.89
C PHE A 296 3.43 27.17 3.77
N TYR A 297 2.60 28.07 4.33
CA TYR A 297 1.52 27.72 5.26
C TYR A 297 0.65 26.57 4.74
N ASP A 298 0.02 26.76 3.57
CA ASP A 298 -0.90 25.76 3.00
C ASP A 298 -0.21 24.42 2.74
N ALA A 299 1.03 24.45 2.23
CA ALA A 299 1.78 23.24 1.93
C ALA A 299 2.16 22.47 3.20
N VAL A 300 2.54 23.20 4.27
CA VAL A 300 2.87 22.60 5.56
C VAL A 300 1.63 21.99 6.21
N VAL A 301 0.54 22.74 6.28
CA VAL A 301 -0.73 22.27 6.86
C VAL A 301 -1.30 21.08 6.07
N LEU A 302 -1.13 21.10 4.75
CA LEU A 302 -1.49 19.97 3.88
C LEU A 302 -0.87 18.65 4.35
N MET A 303 0.39 18.64 4.80
CA MET A 303 1.07 17.40 5.20
C MET A 303 0.33 16.67 6.32
N ASN A 304 -0.26 17.39 7.27
CA ASN A 304 -1.15 16.80 8.26
C ASN A 304 -2.50 16.38 7.65
N ALA A 305 -3.13 17.25 6.86
CA ALA A 305 -4.45 17.00 6.29
C ALA A 305 -4.52 15.74 5.41
N ILE A 306 -3.42 15.42 4.73
CA ILE A 306 -3.29 14.22 3.90
C ILE A 306 -2.63 13.06 4.63
N ASP A 307 -2.22 13.23 5.90
CA ASP A 307 -1.48 12.19 6.59
C ASP A 307 -2.35 10.94 6.75
N ARG A 308 -1.80 9.81 6.32
CA ARG A 308 -2.35 8.47 6.54
C ARG A 308 -1.45 7.66 7.46
N SER A 309 -0.43 8.29 8.03
CA SER A 309 0.52 7.75 8.99
C SER A 309 0.49 8.60 10.27
N PRO A 310 1.29 8.28 11.30
CA PRO A 310 1.51 9.14 12.46
C PRO A 310 2.71 10.12 12.31
N VAL A 311 3.29 10.27 11.11
CA VAL A 311 4.53 11.06 10.91
C VAL A 311 4.28 12.57 11.07
N PHE A 312 3.22 13.11 10.47
CA PHE A 312 2.85 14.53 10.44
C PHE A 312 1.70 14.88 11.38
N ASP A 313 1.12 13.89 12.06
CA ASP A 313 0.15 14.05 13.16
C ASP A 313 0.83 14.49 14.46
N ARG A 314 1.33 15.72 14.48
CA ARG A 314 2.11 16.30 15.59
C ARG A 314 1.77 17.78 15.79
N ASN A 315 1.98 18.31 16.99
CA ASN A 315 1.76 19.73 17.30
C ASN A 315 2.84 20.67 16.71
N GLU A 316 3.98 20.13 16.28
CA GLU A 316 5.08 20.91 15.70
C GLU A 316 5.60 20.28 14.40
N TYR A 317 5.67 21.07 13.33
CA TYR A 317 6.19 20.64 12.03
C TYR A 317 7.69 20.93 11.83
N LYS A 318 8.25 21.91 12.56
CA LYS A 318 9.68 22.30 12.50
C LYS A 318 10.19 22.66 11.10
N VAL A 319 9.53 23.62 10.47
CA VAL A 319 9.73 24.11 9.08
C VAL A 319 11.17 24.32 8.60
N GLY A 320 12.10 24.69 9.48
CA GLY A 320 13.50 24.99 9.15
C GLY A 320 14.47 23.83 9.30
N GLU A 321 14.05 22.73 9.94
CA GLU A 321 14.88 21.53 10.05
C GLU A 321 14.95 20.78 8.71
N GLU A 322 16.00 19.97 8.57
CA GLU A 322 16.13 19.07 7.42
C GLU A 322 15.01 18.02 7.43
N ALA A 323 14.47 17.72 6.26
CA ALA A 323 13.52 16.63 6.07
C ALA A 323 14.29 15.31 6.03
N THR A 324 13.83 14.31 6.79
CA THR A 324 14.43 12.98 6.74
C THR A 324 13.93 12.19 5.54
N ARG A 325 14.66 11.13 5.19
CA ARG A 325 14.27 10.21 4.12
C ARG A 325 12.94 9.51 4.42
N ALA A 326 12.68 9.19 5.68
CA ALA A 326 11.40 8.63 6.14
C ALA A 326 10.25 9.62 6.00
N GLU A 327 10.45 10.88 6.42
CA GLU A 327 9.45 11.93 6.28
C GLU A 327 9.09 12.17 4.82
N PHE A 328 10.09 12.32 3.95
CA PHE A 328 9.84 12.54 2.53
C PHE A 328 9.14 11.35 1.86
N THR A 329 9.58 10.13 2.16
CA THR A 329 8.93 8.91 1.64
C THR A 329 7.47 8.84 2.07
N THR A 330 7.19 9.20 3.32
CA THR A 330 5.83 9.23 3.87
C THR A 330 4.99 10.33 3.24
N ALA A 331 5.56 11.52 3.03
CA ALA A 331 4.86 12.62 2.37
C ALA A 331 4.49 12.27 0.92
N VAL A 332 5.38 11.62 0.16
CA VAL A 332 5.08 11.13 -1.19
C VAL A 332 4.01 10.05 -1.15
N TYR A 333 4.11 9.07 -0.26
CA TYR A 333 3.08 8.06 -0.06
C TYR A 333 1.71 8.71 0.24
N ASN A 334 1.64 9.63 1.19
CA ASN A 334 0.40 10.33 1.53
C ASN A 334 -0.14 11.15 0.34
N GLY A 335 0.74 11.79 -0.43
CA GLY A 335 0.38 12.50 -1.66
C GLY A 335 -0.26 11.57 -2.70
N MET A 336 0.32 10.38 -2.90
CA MET A 336 -0.25 9.35 -3.78
C MET A 336 -1.63 8.87 -3.32
N GLU A 337 -1.87 8.82 -2.01
CA GLU A 337 -3.14 8.36 -1.48
C GLU A 337 -4.21 9.48 -1.39
N ALA A 338 -3.80 10.74 -1.57
CA ALA A 338 -4.66 11.93 -1.57
C ALA A 338 -5.11 12.37 -2.97
N ASN A 339 -4.35 12.02 -4.01
CA ASN A 339 -4.67 12.27 -5.43
C ASN A 339 -5.47 11.11 -6.04
#